data_AF-A0A7V3LIS2-F1
#
_entry.id   AF-A0A7V3LIS2-F1
#
_cell.length_a   1.000
_cell.length_b   1.000
_cell.length_c   1.000
_cell.angle_alpha   90.00
_cell.angle_beta   90.00
_cell.angle_gamma   90.00
#
_symmetry.space_group_name_H-M   'P 1'
#
loop_
_entity.id
_entity.type
_entity.pdbx_description
1 polymer ?
#
loop_
_entity_poly.entity_id
_entity_poly.type
_entity_poly.pdbx_seq_one_letter_code
_entity_poly.pdbx_strand_id
1 'polypeptide(L)' 'MRLFVVIGLCFSPLAALAAFLITYREYAHHYSSKGPPLKHGLQAALLAFVVFLVVAVVVGLLIGWAVRTS' A
#
# COMPACT_ATOMS: atom_id res chain seq x y z
N MET A 1 -4.53 19.54 5.15
CA MET A 1 -3.29 18.79 4.77
C MET A 1 -2.76 17.86 5.86
N ARG A 2 -2.40 18.33 7.08
CA ARG A 2 -1.64 17.53 8.07
C ARG A 2 -2.28 16.18 8.47
N LEU A 3 -3.60 16.14 8.73
CA LEU A 3 -4.27 14.92 9.19
C LEU A 3 -4.29 13.80 8.13
N PHE A 4 -4.55 14.14 6.87
CA PHE A 4 -4.60 13.17 5.76
C PHE A 4 -3.24 12.57 5.43
N VAL A 5 -2.17 13.36 5.55
CA VAL A 5 -0.81 12.87 5.38
C VAL A 5 -0.47 11.87 6.50
N VAL A 6 -0.86 12.15 7.75
CA VAL A 6 -0.65 11.24 8.88
C VAL A 6 -1.42 9.93 8.70
N ILE A 7 -2.69 10.01 8.27
CA ILE A 7 -3.50 8.81 7.97
C ILE A 7 -2.86 8.02 6.82
N GLY A 8 -2.50 8.67 5.72
CA GLY A 8 -1.82 8.02 4.59
C GLY A 8 -0.51 7.35 4.99
N LEU A 9 0.27 7.98 5.87
CA LEU A 9 1.54 7.46 6.36
C LEU A 9 1.37 6.26 7.30
N CYS A 10 0.29 6.20 8.08
CA CYS A 10 0.01 5.06 8.96
C CYS A 10 -0.64 3.87 8.21
N PHE A 11 -1.54 4.15 7.27
CA PHE A 11 -2.30 3.10 6.59
C PHE A 11 -1.56 2.50 5.37
N SER A 12 -0.67 3.24 4.71
CA SER A 12 0.13 2.70 3.59
C SER A 12 1.11 1.57 3.99
N PRO A 13 1.90 1.65 5.08
CA PRO A 13 2.74 0.53 5.51
C PRO A 13 1.91 -0.65 6.00
N LEU A 14 0.75 -0.42 6.62
CA LEU A 14 -0.16 -1.49 7.06
C LEU A 14 -0.71 -2.26 5.85
N ALA A 15 -1.12 -1.55 4.80
CA ALA A 15 -1.59 -2.14 3.56
C ALA A 15 -0.46 -2.90 2.82
N ALA A 16 0.75 -2.35 2.82
CA ALA A 16 1.93 -3.02 2.26
C ALA A 16 2.25 -4.33 2.99
N LEU A 17 2.19 -4.31 4.33
CA LEU A 17 2.42 -5.51 5.15
C LEU A 17 1.33 -6.57 4.94
N ALA A 18 0.07 -6.16 4.82
CA ALA A 18 -1.04 -7.06 4.54
C ALA A 18 -0.90 -7.71 3.16
N ALA A 19 -0.58 -6.93 2.12
CA ALA A 19 -0.35 -7.43 0.78
C ALA A 19 0.86 -8.38 0.71
N PHE A 20 1.93 -8.08 1.45
CA PHE A 20 3.07 -8.98 1.63
C PHE A 20 2.61 -10.32 2.24
N LEU A 21 1.90 -10.28 3.37
CA LEU A 21 1.52 -11.47 4.13
C LEU A 21 0.58 -12.39 3.34
N ILE A 22 -0.40 -11.81 2.64
CA ILE A 22 -1.35 -12.54 1.81
C ILE A 22 -0.61 -13.24 0.67
N THR A 23 0.21 -12.50 -0.07
CA THR A 23 0.96 -13.03 -1.22
C THR A 23 1.99 -14.08 -0.77
N TYR A 24 2.65 -13.86 0.36
CA TYR A 24 3.60 -14.81 0.92
C TYR A 24 2.91 -16.10 1.37
N ARG A 25 1.78 -16.02 2.08
CA ARG A 25 1.00 -17.23 2.46
C ARG A 25 0.51 -18.00 1.25
N GLU A 26 -0.01 -17.30 0.24
CA GLU A 26 -0.53 -17.91 -0.97
C GLU A 26 0.58 -18.67 -1.72
N TYR A 27 1.73 -18.03 -1.96
CA TYR A 27 2.85 -18.67 -2.66
C TYR A 27 3.53 -19.76 -1.83
N ALA A 28 3.67 -19.57 -0.51
CA ALA A 28 4.28 -20.57 0.37
C ALA A 28 3.42 -21.84 0.48
N HIS A 29 2.09 -21.72 0.47
CA HIS A 29 1.19 -22.86 0.58
C HIS A 29 0.95 -23.56 -0.77
N HIS A 30 0.92 -22.81 -1.89
CA HIS A 30 0.50 -23.35 -3.18
C HIS A 30 1.67 -23.74 -4.12
N TYR A 31 2.87 -23.18 -3.93
CA TYR A 31 4.00 -23.36 -4.84
C TYR A 31 5.30 -23.69 -4.11
N SER A 32 5.41 -24.90 -3.55
CA SER A 32 6.67 -25.41 -2.97
C SER A 32 7.81 -25.54 -4.00
N SER A 33 7.53 -25.42 -5.31
CA SER A 33 8.47 -25.75 -6.40
C SER A 33 8.82 -24.63 -7.39
N LYS A 34 8.13 -23.47 -7.44
CA LYS A 34 8.19 -22.58 -8.64
C LYS A 34 8.77 -21.17 -8.48
N GLY A 35 9.40 -20.82 -7.36
CA GLY A 35 10.17 -19.56 -7.25
C GLY A 35 10.19 -19.02 -5.83
N PRO A 36 11.09 -18.07 -5.50
CA PRO A 36 11.22 -17.57 -4.13
C PRO A 36 9.95 -16.79 -3.72
N PRO A 37 9.12 -17.31 -2.78
CA PRO A 37 7.86 -16.68 -2.36
C PRO A 37 8.06 -15.27 -1.80
N LEU A 38 9.28 -15.00 -1.31
CA LEU A 38 9.70 -13.71 -0.78
C LEU A 38 9.74 -12.60 -1.84
N LYS A 39 10.12 -12.93 -3.09
CA LYS A 39 10.17 -11.94 -4.19
C LYS A 39 8.76 -11.47 -4.56
N HIS A 40 7.81 -12.40 -4.67
CA HIS A 40 6.43 -12.08 -4.99
C HIS A 40 5.75 -11.30 -3.86
N GLY A 41 5.99 -11.70 -2.61
CA GLY A 41 5.54 -10.94 -1.44
C GLY A 41 6.05 -9.50 -1.46
N LEU A 42 7.35 -9.29 -1.68
CA LEU A 42 7.94 -7.95 -1.73
C LEU A 42 7.40 -7.09 -2.88
N GLN A 43 7.20 -7.68 -4.07
CA GLN A 43 6.60 -6.97 -5.19
C GLN A 43 5.17 -6.52 -4.90
N ALA A 44 4.36 -7.40 -4.28
CA ALA A 44 3.00 -7.07 -3.88
C ALA A 44 2.97 -5.98 -2.79
N ALA A 45 3.86 -6.08 -1.80
CA ALA A 45 4.03 -5.08 -0.75
C ALA A 45 4.37 -3.70 -1.32
N LEU A 46 5.35 -3.66 -2.24
CA LEU A 46 5.79 -2.44 -2.89
C LEU A 46 4.67 -1.82 -3.74
N LEU A 47 3.96 -2.66 -4.51
CA LEU A 47 2.84 -2.20 -5.33
C LEU A 47 1.74 -1.60 -4.45
N ALA A 48 1.34 -2.29 -3.38
CA ALA A 48 0.33 -1.80 -2.45
C ALA A 48 0.79 -0.49 -1.79
N PHE A 49 2.04 -0.43 -1.32
CA PHE A 49 2.60 0.79 -0.74
C PHE A 49 2.50 1.99 -1.70
N VAL A 50 2.96 1.82 -2.95
CA VAL A 50 2.93 2.87 -3.97
C VAL A 50 1.51 3.30 -4.27
N VAL A 51 0.58 2.35 -4.45
CA VAL A 51 -0.83 2.66 -4.75
C VAL A 51 -1.45 3.48 -3.61
N PHE A 52 -1.31 3.03 -2.36
CA PHE A 52 -1.89 3.75 -1.23
C PHE A 52 -1.21 5.09 -0.96
N LEU A 53 0.09 5.21 -1.22
CA LEU A 53 0.81 6.48 -1.14
C LEU A 53 0.28 7.48 -2.19
N VAL A 54 0.13 7.06 -3.44
CA VAL A 54 -0.43 7.90 -4.52
C VAL A 54 -1.85 8.33 -4.18
N VAL A 55 -2.70 7.40 -3.72
CA VAL A 55 -4.06 7.71 -3.29
C VAL A 55 -4.06 8.76 -2.17
N ALA A 56 -3.21 8.60 -1.15
CA ALA A 56 -3.12 9.56 -0.05
C ALA A 56 -2.72 10.97 -0.52
N VAL A 57 -1.77 11.06 -1.45
CA VAL A 57 -1.34 12.34 -2.03
C VAL A 57 -2.46 12.97 -2.86
N VAL A 58 -3.09 12.20 -3.75
CA VAL A 58 -4.18 12.70 -4.62
C VAL A 58 -5.37 13.16 -3.78
N VAL A 59 -5.81 12.37 -2.81
CA VAL A 59 -6.90 12.75 -1.89
C VAL A 59 -6.53 13.99 -1.09
N GLY A 60 -5.29 14.08 -0.59
CA GLY A 60 -4.80 15.26 0.12
C GLY A 60 -4.82 16.53 -0.74
N LEU A 61 -4.48 16.42 -2.02
CA LEU A 61 -4.56 17.53 -2.98
C LEU A 61 -6.00 17.93 -3.27
N LEU A 62 -6.89 16.97 -3.56
CA LEU A 62 -8.30 17.24 -3.86
C LEU A 62 -9.01 17.91 -2.70
N ILE A 63 -8.81 17.42 -1.47
CA ILE A 63 -9.40 18.03 -0.27
C ILE A 63 -8.79 19.40 -0.01
N GLY A 64 -7.47 19.54 -0.15
CA GLY A 64 -6.81 20.84 0.01
C GLY A 64 -7.29 21.88 -1.00
N TRP A 65 -7.61 21.45 -2.22
CA TRP A 65 -8.20 22.29 -3.25
C TRP A 65 -9.65 22.67 -2.91
N ALA A 66 -10.49 21.69 -2.54
CA ALA A 66 -11.88 21.90 -2.17
C ALA A 66 -12.07 22.84 -0.96
N VAL A 67 -11.22 22.69 0.06
CA VAL A 67 -11.24 23.56 1.26
C VAL A 67 -10.81 24.99 0.93
N ARG A 68 -9.93 25.19 -0.06
CA ARG A 68 -9.48 26.53 -0.46
C ARG A 68 -10.54 27.30 -1.26
N THR A 69 -11.44 26.60 -1.94
CA THR A 69 -12.49 27.18 -2.80
C THR A 69 -13.84 27.37 -2.11
N SER A 70 -13.97 26.96 -0.85
CA SER A 70 -15.19 27.08 -0.01
C SER A 70 -15.06 28.25 0.96
#